data_AF-A0A418UQ72-F1
#
_entry.id   AF-A0A418UQ72-F1
#
_cell.length_a   1.000
_cell.length_b   1.000
_cell.length_c   1.000
_cell.angle_alpha   90.00
_cell.angle_beta   90.00
_cell.angle_gamma   90.00
#
_symmetry.space_group_name_H-M   'P 1'
#
loop_
_entity.id
_entity.type
_entity.pdbx_description
1 polymer ?
#
loop_
_entity_poly.entity_id
_entity_poly.type
_entity_poly.pdbx_seq_one_letter_code
_entity_poly.pdbx_strand_id
1 'polypeptide(L)'
;MIKGFRDFIAQGNVLDLAVAVIIGAAFAPIVEAVTNVIMGIIGALVGQPNFDSVGEFSINGSDMIQPGTIVTQLVNFLLVAAAVYFCIVMPMNRLNERRRKAAEEAAEPTDVELLTEIRDLLSQQRG
;
A
#
# COMPACT_ATOMS: atom_id res chain seq x y z
N MET A 1 -10.75 -3.19 -35.65
CA MET A 1 -10.80 -3.61 -34.23
C MET A 1 -9.43 -3.62 -33.57
N ILE A 2 -8.43 -4.34 -34.11
CA ILE A 2 -7.06 -4.40 -33.53
C ILE A 2 -6.38 -3.01 -33.46
N LYS A 3 -6.60 -2.14 -34.46
CA LYS A 3 -6.07 -0.76 -34.45
C LYS A 3 -6.66 0.09 -33.32
N GLY A 4 -7.98 0.07 -33.15
CA GLY A 4 -8.67 0.78 -32.06
C GLY A 4 -8.35 0.24 -30.66
N PHE A 5 -8.06 -1.06 -30.54
CA PHE A 5 -7.58 -1.63 -29.28
C PHE A 5 -6.15 -1.16 -28.94
N ARG A 6 -5.27 -1.08 -29.93
CA ARG A 6 -3.93 -0.50 -29.77
C ARG A 6 -4.00 0.97 -29.38
N ASP A 7 -4.87 1.75 -30.02
CA ASP A 7 -5.04 3.18 -29.72
C ASP A 7 -5.61 3.40 -28.31
N PHE A 8 -6.47 2.50 -27.83
CA PHE A 8 -6.99 2.50 -26.45
C PHE A 8 -5.92 2.18 -25.40
N ILE A 9 -5.08 1.17 -25.62
CA ILE A 9 -3.95 0.85 -24.72
C ILE A 9 -2.89 1.96 -24.73
N ALA A 10 -2.67 2.59 -25.89
CA ALA A 10 -1.72 3.68 -26.05
C ALA A 10 -2.09 4.94 -25.27
N GLN A 11 -3.31 5.02 -24.72
CA GLN A 11 -3.79 6.15 -23.93
C GLN A 11 -3.14 6.27 -22.54
N GLY A 12 -2.18 5.39 -22.19
CA GLY A 12 -1.30 5.47 -21.02
C GLY A 12 -1.98 5.12 -19.70
N ASN A 13 -3.07 5.82 -19.39
CA ASN A 13 -3.87 5.64 -18.17
C ASN A 13 -4.41 4.21 -18.01
N VAL A 14 -4.76 3.54 -19.11
CA VAL A 14 -5.26 2.16 -19.09
C VAL A 14 -4.14 1.16 -18.82
N LEU A 15 -2.95 1.42 -19.35
CA LEU A 15 -1.78 0.55 -19.16
C LEU A 15 -1.31 0.59 -17.70
N ASP A 16 -1.21 1.78 -17.12
CA ASP A 16 -0.81 1.96 -15.71
C ASP A 16 -1.83 1.31 -14.76
N LEU A 17 -3.13 1.48 -15.03
CA LEU A 17 -4.19 0.82 -14.28
C LEU A 17 -4.09 -0.71 -14.40
N ALA A 18 -3.90 -1.23 -15.61
CA ALA A 18 -3.79 -2.66 -15.84
C ALA A 18 -2.59 -3.27 -15.09
N VAL A 19 -1.44 -2.59 -15.15
CA VAL A 19 -0.24 -2.99 -14.41
C VAL A 19 -0.49 -2.96 -12.90
N ALA A 20 -1.12 -1.91 -12.37
CA ALA A 20 -1.45 -1.82 -10.96
C ALA A 20 -2.36 -2.98 -10.48
N VAL A 21 -3.39 -3.34 -11.26
CA VAL A 21 -4.30 -4.44 -10.92
C VAL A 21 -3.59 -5.79 -10.96
N ILE A 22 -2.78 -6.06 -11.99
CA ILE A 22 -2.03 -7.32 -12.12
C ILE A 22 -1.04 -7.46 -10.96
N ILE A 23 -0.31 -6.39 -10.66
CA ILE A 23 0.66 -6.37 -9.56
C ILE A 23 -0.07 -6.59 -8.22
N GLY A 24 -1.18 -5.89 -7.97
CA GLY A 24 -1.98 -6.06 -6.75
C GLY A 24 -2.47 -7.50 -6.56
N ALA A 25 -2.99 -8.12 -7.63
CA ALA A 25 -3.44 -9.51 -7.61
C ALA A 25 -2.29 -10.49 -7.37
N ALA A 26 -1.11 -10.23 -7.91
CA ALA A 26 0.08 -11.07 -7.71
C ALA A 26 0.66 -10.99 -6.30
N PHE A 27 0.49 -9.86 -5.60
CA PHE A 27 0.99 -9.67 -4.23
C PHE A 27 0.09 -10.26 -3.14
N ALA A 28 -1.22 -10.39 -3.38
CA ALA A 28 -2.16 -10.89 -2.38
C ALA A 28 -1.76 -12.29 -1.82
N PRO A 29 -1.37 -13.29 -2.62
CA PRO A 29 -0.94 -14.59 -2.10
C PRO A 29 0.33 -14.53 -1.24
N ILE A 30 1.24 -13.59 -1.52
CA ILE A 30 2.47 -13.41 -0.75
C ILE A 30 2.13 -12.91 0.66
N VAL A 31 1.23 -11.93 0.74
CA VAL A 31 0.77 -11.37 2.02
C VAL A 31 -0.03 -12.40 2.81
N GLU A 32 -0.87 -13.19 2.13
CA GLU A 32 -1.61 -14.29 2.72
C GLU A 32 -0.66 -15.35 3.31
N ALA A 33 0.39 -15.74 2.58
CA ALA A 33 1.39 -16.68 3.07
C ALA A 33 2.08 -16.20 4.36
N VAL A 34 2.48 -14.91 4.40
CA VAL A 34 3.06 -14.31 5.61
C VAL A 34 2.06 -14.29 6.76
N THR A 35 0.80 -13.93 6.48
CA THR A 35 -0.26 -13.88 7.49
C THR A 35 -0.54 -15.26 8.08
N ASN A 36 -0.57 -16.30 7.24
CA ASN A 36 -0.76 -17.68 7.67
C ASN A 36 0.39 -18.17 8.57
N VAL A 37 1.64 -17.78 8.28
CA VAL A 37 2.79 -18.08 9.16
C VAL A 37 2.63 -17.40 10.52
N ILE A 38 2.22 -16.13 10.55
CA ILE A 38 1.98 -15.38 11.80
C ILE A 38 0.84 -16.03 12.59
N MET A 39 -0.27 -16.37 11.93
CA MET A 39 -1.41 -17.06 12.56
C MET A 39 -1.02 -18.44 13.10
N GLY A 40 -0.16 -19.19 12.40
CA GLY A 40 0.36 -20.47 12.89
C GLY A 40 1.16 -20.31 14.19
N ILE A 41 1.96 -19.25 14.31
CA ILE A 41 2.72 -18.94 15.54
C ILE A 41 1.77 -18.52 16.67
N ILE A 42 0.80 -17.65 16.38
CA ILE A 42 -0.23 -17.24 17.34
C ILE A 42 -1.02 -18.46 17.82
N GLY A 43 -1.40 -19.34 16.90
CA GLY A 43 -2.16 -20.55 17.20
C GLY A 43 -1.37 -21.57 18.01
N ALA A 44 -0.06 -21.68 17.81
CA ALA A 44 0.81 -22.49 18.66
C ALA A 44 0.88 -21.99 20.11
N LEU A 45 0.71 -20.68 20.34
CA LEU A 45 0.67 -20.07 21.68
C LEU A 45 -0.69 -20.19 22.35
N VAL A 46 -1.78 -20.05 21.58
CA VAL A 46 -3.18 -20.08 22.08
C VAL A 46 -3.74 -21.51 22.15
N GLY A 47 -3.09 -22.48 21.50
CA GLY A 47 -3.51 -23.88 21.44
C GLY A 47 -4.57 -24.17 20.37
N GLN A 48 -5.02 -23.15 19.64
CA GLN A 48 -5.93 -23.27 18.49
C GLN A 48 -5.44 -22.42 17.32
N PRO A 49 -5.42 -22.96 16.08
CA PRO A 49 -4.89 -22.26 14.91
C PRO A 49 -5.71 -21.02 14.50
N ASN A 50 -6.95 -20.92 14.96
CA ASN A 50 -7.92 -19.88 14.64
C ASN A 50 -8.88 -19.67 15.82
N PHE A 51 -9.65 -18.59 15.77
CA PHE A 51 -10.68 -18.28 16.77
C PHE A 51 -12.04 -18.89 16.40
N ASP A 52 -12.11 -19.76 15.39
CA ASP A 52 -13.37 -20.21 14.77
C ASP A 52 -14.27 -20.96 15.77
N SER A 53 -13.67 -21.72 16.68
CA SER A 53 -14.40 -22.47 17.72
C SER A 53 -14.83 -21.62 18.93
N VAL A 54 -14.47 -20.32 18.96
CA VAL A 54 -14.90 -19.43 20.04
C VAL A 54 -16.39 -19.18 19.93
N GLY A 55 -17.14 -19.61 20.95
CA GLY A 55 -18.58 -19.40 21.05
C GLY A 55 -19.38 -20.25 20.06
N GLU A 56 -18.85 -21.40 19.66
CA GLU A 56 -19.55 -22.35 18.79
C GLU A 56 -20.81 -22.90 19.47
N PHE A 57 -21.95 -22.84 18.76
CA PHE A 57 -23.21 -23.43 19.22
C PHE A 57 -23.95 -24.09 18.06
N SER A 58 -24.65 -25.18 18.36
CA SER A 58 -25.58 -25.83 17.42
C SER A 58 -27.00 -25.53 17.86
N ILE A 59 -27.85 -25.10 16.93
CA ILE A 59 -29.29 -25.00 17.14
C ILE A 59 -29.93 -26.20 16.45
N ASN A 60 -30.52 -27.11 17.22
CA ASN A 60 -31.46 -28.12 16.72
C ASN A 60 -30.90 -29.10 15.65
N GLY A 61 -29.61 -29.46 15.71
CA GLY A 61 -29.02 -30.44 14.79
C GLY A 61 -28.70 -29.91 13.40
N SER A 62 -28.75 -28.59 13.19
CA SER A 62 -28.16 -27.93 12.02
C SER A 62 -26.64 -27.81 12.14
N ASP A 63 -26.00 -27.39 11.04
CA ASP A 63 -24.58 -27.02 11.00
C ASP A 63 -24.20 -26.11 12.17
N MET A 64 -22.99 -26.33 12.71
CA MET A 64 -22.45 -25.54 13.81
C MET A 64 -22.26 -24.08 13.37
N ILE A 65 -22.84 -23.16 14.14
CA ILE A 65 -22.64 -21.72 13.92
C ILE A 65 -21.39 -21.33 14.68
N GLN A 66 -20.39 -20.85 13.94
CA GLN A 66 -19.07 -20.49 14.44
C GLN A 66 -18.90 -18.96 14.38
N PRO A 67 -19.43 -18.19 15.36
CA PRO A 67 -19.28 -16.73 15.38
C PRO A 67 -17.82 -16.29 15.52
N GLY A 68 -16.97 -17.16 16.07
CA GLY A 68 -15.53 -16.97 16.16
C GLY A 68 -14.83 -16.76 14.81
N THR A 69 -15.42 -17.24 13.71
CA THR A 69 -14.91 -16.99 12.35
C THR A 69 -14.81 -15.50 12.04
N ILE A 70 -15.71 -14.67 12.55
CA ILE A 70 -15.67 -13.21 12.36
C ILE A 70 -14.41 -12.63 13.00
N VAL A 71 -14.05 -13.11 14.20
CA VAL A 71 -12.84 -12.68 14.90
C VAL A 71 -11.60 -13.13 14.13
N THR A 72 -11.57 -14.37 13.65
CA THR A 72 -10.49 -14.87 12.79
C THR A 72 -10.31 -14.00 11.54
N GLN A 73 -11.41 -13.68 10.84
CA GLN A 73 -11.35 -12.83 9.65
C GLN A 73 -10.89 -11.40 9.97
N LEU A 74 -11.31 -10.84 11.11
CA LEU A 74 -10.88 -9.50 11.53
C LEU A 74 -9.39 -9.47 11.85
N VAL A 75 -8.88 -10.48 12.56
CA VAL A 75 -7.45 -10.60 12.85
C VAL A 75 -6.65 -10.79 11.56
N ASN A 76 -7.09 -11.66 10.66
CA ASN A 76 -6.46 -11.87 9.36
C ASN A 76 -6.41 -10.56 8.55
N PHE A 77 -7.54 -9.86 8.44
CA PHE A 77 -7.59 -8.55 7.78
C PHE A 77 -6.58 -7.55 8.37
N LEU A 78 -6.47 -7.48 9.69
CA LEU A 78 -5.55 -6.57 10.36
C LEU A 78 -4.08 -6.96 10.11
N LEU A 79 -3.77 -8.26 10.07
CA LEU A 79 -2.44 -8.77 9.73
C LEU A 79 -2.07 -8.48 8.27
N VAL A 80 -2.98 -8.72 7.33
CA VAL A 80 -2.78 -8.40 5.91
C VAL A 80 -2.58 -6.90 5.73
N ALA A 81 -3.41 -6.07 6.36
CA ALA A 81 -3.29 -4.62 6.31
C ALA A 81 -1.95 -4.14 6.90
N ALA A 82 -1.53 -4.71 8.03
CA ALA A 82 -0.24 -4.42 8.64
C ALA A 82 0.92 -4.83 7.72
N ALA A 83 0.87 -6.03 7.12
CA ALA A 83 1.89 -6.50 6.20
C ALA A 83 2.00 -5.61 4.95
N VAL A 84 0.88 -5.22 4.32
CA VAL A 84 0.89 -4.29 3.18
C VAL A 84 1.43 -2.93 3.59
N TYR A 85 1.02 -2.42 4.76
CA TYR A 85 1.50 -1.13 5.26
C TYR A 85 3.01 -1.14 5.51
N PHE A 86 3.53 -2.13 6.25
CA PHE A 86 4.94 -2.20 6.60
C PHE A 86 5.84 -2.58 5.42
N CYS A 87 5.41 -3.50 4.55
CA CYS A 87 6.26 -3.99 3.45
C CYS A 87 6.22 -3.10 2.21
N ILE A 88 5.11 -2.38 1.95
CA ILE A 88 4.94 -1.60 0.72
C ILE A 88 4.80 -0.12 1.03
N VAL A 89 3.81 0.27 1.84
CA VAL A 89 3.46 1.68 2.02
C VAL A 89 4.56 2.44 2.77
N MET A 90 5.06 1.89 3.88
CA MET A 90 6.10 2.50 4.70
C MET A 90 7.42 2.75 3.93
N PRO A 91 8.02 1.75 3.24
CA PRO A 91 9.24 1.99 2.47
C PRO A 91 9.00 2.90 1.28
N MET A 92 7.84 2.80 0.61
CA MET A 92 7.51 3.68 -0.52
C MET A 92 7.35 5.13 -0.07
N ASN A 93 6.66 5.37 1.05
CA ASN A 93 6.53 6.70 1.64
C ASN A 93 7.90 7.26 2.05
N ARG A 94 8.74 6.44 2.70
CA ARG A 94 10.10 6.84 3.10
C ARG A 94 10.99 7.16 1.89
N LEU A 95 10.87 6.40 0.80
CA LEU A 95 11.62 6.66 -0.43
C LEU A 95 11.12 7.93 -1.13
N ASN A 96 9.81 8.13 -1.19
CA ASN A 96 9.21 9.33 -1.77
C ASN A 96 9.59 10.59 -1.00
N GLU A 97 9.62 10.56 0.33
CA GLU A 97 10.11 11.66 1.15
C GLU A 97 11.57 11.99 0.85
N ARG A 98 12.42 10.98 0.67
CA ARG A 98 13.84 11.19 0.30
C ARG A 98 13.98 11.76 -1.10
N ARG A 99 13.17 11.30 -2.07
CA ARG A 99 13.15 11.85 -3.43
C ARG A 99 12.66 13.30 -3.45
N ARG A 100 11.65 13.63 -2.64
CA ARG A 100 11.13 15.01 -2.55
C ARG A 100 12.14 15.96 -1.92
N LYS A 101 12.81 15.54 -0.85
CA LYS A 101 13.91 16.31 -0.23
C LYS A 101 15.09 16.50 -1.19
N ALA A 102 15.49 15.45 -1.91
CA ALA A 102 16.54 15.55 -2.92
C ALA A 102 16.13 16.46 -4.10
N ALA A 103 14.85 16.49 -4.47
CA ALA A 103 14.34 17.39 -5.50
C ALA A 103 14.24 18.85 -5.00
N GLU A 104 13.97 19.08 -3.73
CA GLU A 104 14.00 20.42 -3.10
C GLU A 104 15.45 20.93 -2.94
N GLU A 105 16.43 20.07 -2.66
CA GLU A 105 17.86 20.44 -2.59
C GLU A 105 18.52 20.59 -3.97
N ALA A 106 18.03 19.87 -4.99
CA ALA A 106 18.51 19.97 -6.37
C ALA A 106 17.69 20.93 -7.24
N ALA A 107 16.65 21.56 -6.69
CA ALA A 107 15.97 22.64 -7.37
C ALA A 107 16.96 23.81 -7.48
N GLU A 108 17.39 24.09 -8.71
CA GLU A 108 18.04 25.37 -9.02
C GLU A 108 17.12 26.50 -8.52
N PRO A 109 17.70 27.61 -8.00
CA PRO A 109 16.91 28.74 -7.52
C PRO A 109 15.86 29.08 -8.57
N THR A 110 14.61 29.17 -8.12
CA THR A 110 13.49 29.40 -9.01
C THR A 110 13.75 30.69 -9.80
N ASP A 111 13.25 30.78 -11.04
CA ASP A 111 13.43 32.00 -11.85
C ASP A 111 13.01 33.28 -11.08
N VAL A 112 12.04 33.15 -10.17
CA VAL A 112 11.58 34.22 -9.28
C VAL A 112 12.64 34.60 -8.23
N GLU A 113 13.33 33.63 -7.63
CA GLU A 113 14.45 33.85 -6.71
C GLU A 113 15.64 34.49 -7.44
N LEU A 114 16.00 33.99 -8.63
CA LEU A 114 17.05 34.58 -9.47
C LEU A 114 16.73 36.02 -9.87
N LEU A 115 15.50 36.31 -10.28
CA LEU A 115 15.07 37.68 -10.60
C LEU A 115 15.08 38.61 -9.37
N THR A 116 14.80 38.06 -8.19
CA THR A 116 14.87 38.81 -6.93
C THR A 116 16.32 39.14 -6.57
N GLU A 117 17.23 38.16 -6.68
CA GLU A 117 18.66 38.37 -6.49
C GLU A 117 19.22 39.38 -7.50
N ILE A 118 18.86 39.27 -8.79
CA ILE A 118 19.28 40.22 -9.83
C ILE A 118 18.78 41.63 -9.52
N ARG A 119 17.52 41.79 -9.06
CA ARG A 119 16.98 43.09 -8.65
C ARG A 119 17.78 43.69 -7.50
N ASP A 120 18.10 42.88 -6.50
CA ASP A 120 18.78 43.35 -5.29
C ASP A 120 20.25 43.71 -5.58
N LEU A 121 20.92 42.94 -6.45
CA LEU A 121 22.26 43.26 -6.97
C LEU A 121 22.26 44.54 -7.82
N LEU A 122 21.27 44.73 -8.70
CA LEU A 122 21.13 45.95 -9.49
C LEU A 122 20.81 47.17 -8.63
N SER A 123 20.04 46.99 -7.56
CA SER A 123 19.74 48.02 -6.56
C SER A 123 21.02 48.45 -5.83
N GLN A 124 21.84 47.50 -5.38
CA GLN A 124 23.12 47.78 -4.73
C GLN A 124 24.12 48.48 -5.64
N GLN A 125 24.11 48.20 -6.94
CA GLN A 125 25.03 48.82 -7.92
C GLN A 125 24.62 50.24 -8.33
N ARG A 126 23.37 50.64 -8.05
CA ARG A 126 22.80 51.96 -8.39
C ARG A 126 22.85 52.99 -7.25
N GLY A 127 23.37 52.61 -6.09
CA GLY A 127 23.71 53.52 -4.98
C GLY A 127 25.22 53.76 -4.92
#